data_AF-A0A932FL41-F1
#
_entry.id   AF-A0A932FL41-F1
#
_cell.length_a   1.000
_cell.length_b   1.000
_cell.length_c   1.000
_cell.angle_alpha   90.00
_cell.angle_beta   90.00
_cell.angle_gamma   90.00
#
_symmetry.space_group_name_H-M   'P 1'
#
loop_
_entity.id
_entity.type
_entity.pdbx_description
1 polymer ?
#
loop_
_entity_poly.entity_id
_entity_poly.type
_entity_poly.pdbx_seq_one_letter_code
_entity_poly.pdbx_strand_id
1 'polypeptide(L)'
;MTASGERLTPPGSTTVNGEGDSGSTGVRARLWVAASFVALVAAGVLSGVALDRLVLSRGGPRGGPGERGMAYGGGMGPGRERGFGRGWGAGGPPDSVRRRMRDRFAEEFGLDSSQRAQIDALMARQEPKFRALRERFAPSMDSLTKETQAEMDWILTPEQREKMKAARERMRDRRPGEPRRP
;
A
#
# COMPACT_ATOMS: atom_id res chain seq x y z
N MET A 1 -88.58 25.11 -30.89
CA MET A 1 -89.26 24.50 -29.73
C MET A 1 -88.46 23.27 -29.33
N THR A 2 -88.12 23.19 -28.03
CA THR A 2 -87.64 22.02 -27.25
C THR A 2 -86.36 21.31 -27.73
N ALA A 3 -85.38 20.91 -26.91
CA ALA A 3 -85.07 21.03 -25.49
C ALA A 3 -83.67 20.36 -25.29
N SER A 4 -83.10 20.49 -24.08
CA SER A 4 -82.00 19.68 -23.52
C SER A 4 -80.58 20.13 -23.90
N GLY A 5 -79.67 20.54 -23.01
CA GLY A 5 -79.62 20.41 -21.56
C GLY A 5 -78.65 19.31 -21.14
N GLU A 6 -77.34 19.56 -21.25
CA GLU A 6 -76.31 18.79 -20.54
C GLU A 6 -75.34 19.76 -19.83
N ARG A 7 -75.32 19.67 -18.50
CA ARG A 7 -74.37 20.36 -17.63
C ARG A 7 -73.06 19.56 -17.63
N LEU A 8 -72.01 20.12 -18.22
CA LEU A 8 -70.65 19.63 -18.03
C LEU A 8 -70.14 20.10 -16.66
N THR A 9 -69.89 19.17 -15.75
CA THR A 9 -69.13 19.41 -14.53
C THR A 9 -67.62 19.50 -14.87
N PRO A 10 -66.85 20.41 -14.24
CA PRO A 10 -65.40 20.43 -14.41
C PRO A 10 -64.75 19.27 -13.62
N PRO A 11 -63.69 18.63 -14.15
CA PRO A 11 -62.94 17.63 -13.42
C PRO A 11 -62.21 18.25 -12.23
N GLY A 12 -62.32 17.60 -11.07
CA GLY A 12 -61.72 18.01 -9.82
C GLY A 12 -60.20 18.13 -9.91
N SER A 13 -59.70 19.28 -9.46
CA SER A 13 -58.29 19.53 -9.17
C SER A 13 -57.84 18.63 -8.01
N THR A 14 -57.19 17.51 -8.34
CA THR A 14 -56.43 16.74 -7.36
C THR A 14 -55.08 17.41 -7.19
N THR A 15 -54.95 18.30 -6.21
CA THR A 15 -53.65 18.76 -5.71
C THR A 15 -52.95 17.59 -5.04
N VAL A 16 -52.11 16.89 -5.80
CA VAL A 16 -51.16 15.91 -5.28
C VAL A 16 -50.03 16.70 -4.60
N ASN A 17 -50.18 16.92 -3.29
CA ASN A 17 -49.07 17.26 -2.41
C ASN A 17 -48.21 16.00 -2.25
N GLY A 18 -47.21 15.86 -3.11
CA GLY A 18 -46.23 14.77 -3.10
C GLY A 18 -44.81 15.33 -3.07
N GLU A 19 -44.54 16.26 -2.16
CA GLU A 19 -43.19 16.76 -1.87
C GLU A 19 -42.45 15.73 -1.00
N GLY A 20 -42.17 14.57 -1.60
CA GLY A 20 -41.45 13.47 -1.00
C GLY A 20 -39.94 13.72 -1.04
N ASP A 21 -39.39 14.11 0.10
CA ASP A 21 -38.12 13.73 0.72
C ASP A 21 -37.15 12.83 -0.09
N SER A 22 -36.74 13.28 -1.28
CA SER A 22 -35.79 12.57 -2.16
C SER A 22 -34.33 12.97 -1.90
N GLY A 23 -34.10 13.95 -1.02
CA GLY A 23 -32.76 14.45 -0.70
C GLY A 23 -32.03 13.61 0.36
N SER A 24 -32.75 12.98 1.30
CA SER A 24 -32.15 12.29 2.45
C SER A 24 -31.72 10.84 2.15
N THR A 25 -32.39 10.17 1.20
CA THR A 25 -32.11 8.79 0.79
C THR A 25 -30.81 8.68 -0.02
N GLY A 26 -30.51 9.67 -0.87
CA GLY A 26 -29.28 9.68 -1.68
C GLY A 26 -28.01 9.85 -0.85
N VAL A 27 -28.04 10.67 0.21
CA VAL A 27 -26.89 10.87 1.11
C VAL A 27 -26.68 9.63 1.99
N ARG A 28 -27.76 9.05 2.55
CA ARG A 28 -27.67 7.82 3.34
C ARG A 28 -27.19 6.64 2.50
N ALA A 29 -27.68 6.48 1.26
CA ALA A 29 -27.21 5.42 0.36
C ALA A 29 -25.72 5.57 0.02
N ARG A 30 -25.25 6.80 -0.25
CA ARG A 30 -23.83 7.07 -0.50
C ARG A 30 -22.95 6.78 0.73
N LEU A 31 -23.44 7.08 1.93
CA LEU A 31 -22.75 6.76 3.17
C LEU A 31 -22.66 5.24 3.41
N TRP A 32 -23.72 4.48 3.12
CA TRP A 32 -23.70 3.01 3.22
C TRP A 32 -22.73 2.35 2.23
N VAL A 33 -22.65 2.86 1.00
CA VAL A 33 -21.70 2.36 -0.01
C VAL A 33 -20.25 2.68 0.41
N ALA A 34 -20.00 3.90 0.88
CA ALA A 34 -18.67 4.29 1.37
C ALA A 34 -18.25 3.45 2.59
N ALA A 35 -19.15 3.23 3.54
CA ALA A 35 -18.91 2.39 4.72
C ALA A 35 -18.59 0.94 4.34
N SER A 36 -19.31 0.38 3.36
CA SER A 36 -19.09 -0.98 2.86
C SER A 36 -17.71 -1.13 2.21
N PHE A 37 -17.28 -0.14 1.43
CA PHE A 37 -15.97 -0.14 0.81
C PHE A 37 -14.84 -0.04 1.84
N VAL A 38 -14.99 0.83 2.85
CA VAL A 38 -14.03 0.94 3.97
C VAL A 38 -13.95 -0.37 4.75
N ALA A 39 -15.09 -1.02 5.02
CA ALA A 39 -15.13 -2.31 5.70
C ALA A 39 -14.40 -3.41 4.91
N LEU A 40 -14.58 -3.47 3.59
CA LEU A 40 -13.86 -4.40 2.70
C LEU A 40 -12.34 -4.18 2.71
N VAL A 41 -11.91 -2.92 2.63
CA VAL A 41 -10.47 -2.57 2.69
C VAL A 41 -9.90 -2.91 4.07
N ALA A 42 -10.60 -2.58 5.16
CA ALA A 42 -10.17 -2.90 6.52
C ALA A 42 -10.07 -4.42 6.75
N ALA A 43 -11.06 -5.19 6.27
CA ALA A 43 -11.03 -6.65 6.33
C ALA A 43 -9.83 -7.24 5.55
N GLY A 44 -9.49 -6.68 4.39
CA GLY A 44 -8.31 -7.08 3.62
C GLY A 44 -6.99 -6.78 4.34
N VAL A 45 -6.85 -5.60 4.94
CA VAL A 45 -5.65 -5.20 5.68
C VAL A 45 -5.47 -6.07 6.93
N LEU A 46 -6.56 -6.32 7.70
CA LEU A 46 -6.50 -7.18 8.89
C LEU A 46 -6.16 -8.63 8.53
N SER A 47 -6.70 -9.15 7.42
CA SER A 47 -6.37 -10.50 6.93
C SER A 47 -4.90 -10.62 6.54
N GLY A 48 -4.32 -9.59 5.91
CA GLY A 48 -2.90 -9.55 5.58
C GLY A 48 -1.99 -9.54 6.80
N VAL A 49 -2.33 -8.76 7.83
CA VAL A 49 -1.56 -8.68 9.08
C VAL A 49 -1.61 -9.99 9.87
N ALA A 50 -2.76 -10.67 9.89
CA ALA A 50 -2.90 -11.97 10.55
C ALA A 50 -2.07 -13.07 9.84
N LEU A 51 -2.04 -13.08 8.50
CA LEU A 51 -1.22 -14.00 7.71
C LEU A 51 0.29 -13.76 7.91
N ASP A 52 0.73 -12.50 7.94
CA ASP A 52 2.13 -12.15 8.20
C ASP A 52 2.60 -12.62 9.58
N ARG A 53 1.74 -12.46 10.60
CA ARG A 53 1.98 -13.02 11.95
C ARG A 53 2.01 -14.54 11.96
N LEU A 54 1.16 -15.23 11.20
CA LEU A 54 1.11 -16.69 11.18
C LEU A 54 2.33 -17.31 10.50
N VAL A 55 2.81 -16.68 9.42
CA VAL A 55 4.02 -17.11 8.69
C VAL A 55 5.29 -16.87 9.51
N LEU A 56 5.38 -15.75 10.22
CA LEU A 56 6.52 -15.46 11.09
C LEU A 56 6.52 -16.28 12.40
N SER A 57 5.34 -16.65 12.91
CA SER A 57 5.24 -17.44 14.15
C SER A 57 5.48 -18.94 13.96
N ARG A 58 5.43 -19.45 12.71
CA ARG A 58 5.74 -20.86 12.40
C ARG A 58 7.23 -21.11 12.16
N GLY A 59 8.07 -20.07 12.21
CA GLY A 59 9.51 -20.12 11.93
C GLY A 59 10.38 -19.88 13.16
N GLY A 60 10.44 -20.84 14.08
CA GLY A 60 11.54 -20.92 15.06
C GLY A 60 11.47 -22.19 15.91
N PRO A 61 12.55 -22.60 16.61
CA PRO A 61 13.93 -22.79 16.16
C PRO A 61 14.41 -24.23 16.47
N ARG A 62 15.18 -24.92 15.58
CA ARG A 62 16.04 -26.06 16.00
C ARG A 62 16.96 -26.64 14.90
N GLY A 63 18.23 -26.85 15.29
CA GLY A 63 19.22 -27.77 14.70
C GLY A 63 20.26 -27.07 13.82
N GLY A 64 21.57 -27.11 14.04
CA GLY A 64 22.49 -27.80 14.96
C GLY A 64 23.91 -27.56 14.41
N PRO A 65 24.99 -27.70 15.20
CA PRO A 65 26.35 -27.47 14.72
C PRO A 65 26.84 -28.73 13.99
N GLY A 66 26.89 -28.71 12.67
CA GLY A 66 27.39 -29.86 11.91
C GLY A 66 27.26 -29.72 10.40
N GLU A 67 28.38 -29.35 9.78
CA GLU A 67 28.83 -29.82 8.48
C GLU A 67 28.07 -29.50 7.17
N ARG A 68 28.87 -29.03 6.21
CA ARG A 68 28.71 -29.07 4.75
C ARG A 68 27.74 -28.06 4.12
N GLY A 69 28.24 -26.83 4.03
CA GLY A 69 28.61 -26.23 2.74
C GLY A 69 27.77 -26.62 1.51
N MET A 70 26.49 -26.29 1.51
CA MET A 70 25.75 -26.04 0.28
C MET A 70 25.19 -24.63 0.35
N ALA A 71 25.92 -23.72 -0.30
CA ALA A 71 25.51 -22.36 -0.57
C ALA A 71 24.25 -22.40 -1.46
N TYR A 72 23.07 -22.35 -0.84
CA TYR A 72 21.92 -21.71 -1.47
C TYR A 72 22.22 -20.23 -1.56
N GLY A 73 23.02 -19.88 -2.57
CA GLY A 73 23.32 -18.55 -3.03
C GLY A 73 22.07 -17.90 -3.61
N GLY A 74 21.09 -17.60 -2.76
CA GLY A 74 20.11 -16.55 -3.01
C GLY A 74 20.84 -15.21 -2.90
N GLY A 75 21.61 -14.86 -3.93
CA GLY A 75 22.39 -13.63 -4.01
C GLY A 75 21.55 -12.41 -3.70
N MET A 76 21.62 -11.95 -2.44
CA MET A 76 21.43 -10.55 -2.09
C MET A 76 22.57 -9.79 -2.74
N GLY A 77 22.30 -9.19 -3.90
CA GLY A 77 23.24 -8.30 -4.57
C GLY A 77 23.66 -7.14 -3.66
N PRO A 78 24.83 -6.55 -3.93
CA PRO A 78 25.39 -5.49 -3.10
C PRO A 78 24.64 -4.18 -3.34
N GLY A 79 24.44 -3.42 -2.26
CA GLY A 79 24.10 -2.01 -2.35
C GLY A 79 22.61 -1.70 -2.38
N ARG A 80 21.99 -1.64 -1.20
CA ARG A 80 21.08 -0.55 -0.79
C ARG A 80 20.84 -0.68 0.71
N GLU A 81 21.06 0.43 1.40
CA GLU A 81 20.89 0.60 2.84
C GLU A 81 19.57 -0.02 3.32
N ARG A 82 19.66 -1.08 4.12
CA ARG A 82 18.57 -1.51 5.01
C ARG A 82 18.59 -0.67 6.29
N GLY A 83 18.60 0.65 6.11
CA GLY A 83 18.25 1.60 7.16
C GLY A 83 16.76 1.91 7.02
N PHE A 84 16.06 2.00 8.15
CA PHE A 84 14.62 2.28 8.26
C PHE A 84 14.11 3.52 7.47
N GLY A 85 14.99 4.31 6.84
CA GLY A 85 14.66 5.49 6.03
C GLY A 85 14.68 5.33 4.50
N ARG A 86 15.02 4.16 3.92
CA ARG A 86 15.07 3.98 2.45
C ARG A 86 13.90 3.23 1.82
N GLY A 87 12.83 2.98 2.57
CA GLY A 87 11.60 2.34 2.04
C GLY A 87 10.78 3.25 1.11
N TRP A 88 10.99 4.57 1.19
CA TRP A 88 10.17 5.57 0.49
C TRP A 88 10.99 6.55 -0.38
N GLY A 89 12.32 6.46 -0.36
CA GLY A 89 13.21 7.41 -1.01
C GLY A 89 13.42 7.15 -2.50
N ALA A 90 12.86 8.04 -3.33
CA ALA A 90 13.18 8.41 -4.73
C ALA A 90 13.24 7.33 -5.83
N GLY A 91 13.55 6.07 -5.52
CA GLY A 91 13.53 4.97 -6.48
C GLY A 91 12.69 3.86 -5.90
N GLY A 92 11.64 3.45 -6.63
CA GLY A 92 10.91 2.23 -6.28
C GLY A 92 11.85 1.03 -6.19
N PRO A 93 11.34 -0.14 -5.75
CA PRO A 93 12.11 -1.37 -5.79
C PRO A 93 12.73 -1.55 -7.18
N PRO A 94 14.01 -1.98 -7.28
CA PRO A 94 14.63 -2.26 -8.57
C PRO A 94 13.74 -3.16 -9.43
N ASP A 95 13.80 -3.03 -10.75
CA ASP A 95 12.91 -3.79 -11.65
C ASP A 95 13.06 -5.31 -11.48
N SER A 96 14.26 -5.78 -11.11
CA SER A 96 14.51 -7.18 -10.75
C SER A 96 13.72 -7.63 -9.52
N VAL A 97 13.58 -6.77 -8.51
CA VAL A 97 12.79 -7.03 -7.30
C VAL A 97 11.30 -7.03 -7.64
N ARG A 98 10.84 -6.05 -8.45
CA ARG A 98 9.45 -6.01 -8.92
C ARG A 98 9.08 -7.25 -9.72
N ARG A 99 9.97 -7.69 -10.61
CA ARG A 99 9.79 -8.94 -11.37
C ARG A 99 9.66 -10.14 -10.45
N ARG A 100 10.57 -10.31 -9.49
CA ARG A 100 10.51 -11.42 -8.52
C ARG A 100 9.21 -11.41 -7.70
N MET A 101 8.72 -10.25 -7.30
CA MET A 101 7.44 -10.13 -6.58
C MET A 101 6.26 -10.57 -7.47
N ARG A 102 6.25 -10.18 -8.75
CA ARG A 102 5.21 -10.61 -9.70
C ARG A 102 5.28 -12.10 -9.99
N ASP A 103 6.47 -12.65 -10.17
CA ASP A 103 6.65 -14.08 -10.43
C ASP A 103 6.13 -14.91 -9.26
N ARG A 104 6.45 -14.50 -8.02
CA ARG A 104 5.92 -15.13 -6.80
C ARG A 104 4.40 -15.01 -6.71
N PHE A 105 3.85 -13.83 -6.98
CA PHE A 105 2.40 -13.64 -6.99
C PHE A 105 1.73 -14.55 -8.03
N ALA A 106 2.30 -14.64 -9.23
CA ALA A 106 1.76 -15.50 -10.27
C ALA A 106 1.82 -16.99 -9.92
N GLU A 107 2.88 -17.43 -9.23
CA GLU A 107 3.01 -18.79 -8.73
C GLU A 107 2.01 -19.09 -7.61
N GLU A 108 1.92 -18.20 -6.62
CA GLU A 108 1.05 -18.36 -5.45
C GLU A 108 -0.45 -18.43 -5.82
N PHE A 109 -0.86 -17.65 -6.82
CA PHE A 109 -2.24 -17.63 -7.31
C PHE A 109 -2.49 -18.55 -8.51
N GLY A 110 -1.50 -19.34 -8.94
CA GLY A 110 -1.64 -20.27 -10.06
C GLY A 110 -2.00 -19.60 -11.38
N LEU A 111 -1.49 -18.38 -11.62
CA LEU A 111 -1.85 -17.59 -12.79
C LEU A 111 -1.25 -18.18 -14.06
N ASP A 112 -2.10 -18.32 -15.08
CA ASP A 112 -1.66 -18.69 -16.43
C ASP A 112 -0.93 -17.53 -17.15
N SER A 113 -0.37 -17.81 -18.32
CA SER A 113 0.41 -16.83 -19.08
C SER A 113 -0.42 -15.64 -19.58
N SER A 114 -1.70 -15.84 -19.89
CA SER A 114 -2.62 -14.79 -20.33
C SER A 114 -2.96 -13.84 -19.18
N GLN A 115 -3.28 -14.39 -18.02
CA GLN A 115 -3.55 -13.63 -16.81
C GLN A 115 -2.34 -12.80 -16.37
N ARG A 116 -1.13 -13.39 -16.41
CA ARG A 116 0.12 -12.66 -16.14
C ARG A 116 0.29 -11.45 -17.06
N ALA A 117 0.09 -11.64 -18.37
CA ALA A 117 0.21 -10.55 -19.34
C ALA A 117 -0.81 -9.43 -19.07
N GLN A 118 -2.03 -9.77 -18.67
CA GLN A 118 -3.05 -8.78 -18.30
C GLN A 118 -2.66 -7.99 -17.05
N ILE A 119 -2.14 -8.65 -16.02
CA ILE A 119 -1.66 -7.99 -14.79
C ILE A 119 -0.46 -7.09 -15.09
N ASP A 120 0.48 -7.55 -15.91
CA ASP A 120 1.63 -6.73 -16.31
C ASP A 120 1.19 -5.48 -17.06
N ALA A 121 0.26 -5.61 -17.99
CA ALA A 121 -0.31 -4.47 -18.70
C ALA A 121 -1.06 -3.51 -17.76
N LEU A 122 -1.78 -4.03 -16.77
CA LEU A 122 -2.44 -3.23 -15.75
C LEU A 122 -1.41 -2.44 -14.91
N MET A 123 -0.37 -3.10 -14.40
CA MET A 123 0.67 -2.48 -13.59
C MET A 123 1.43 -1.41 -14.38
N ALA A 124 1.81 -1.70 -15.63
CA ALA A 124 2.45 -0.74 -16.52
C ALA A 124 1.60 0.53 -16.72
N ARG A 125 0.27 0.37 -16.81
CA ARG A 125 -0.67 1.49 -16.94
C ARG A 125 -0.79 2.32 -15.65
N GLN A 126 -0.64 1.71 -14.48
CA GLN A 126 -0.74 2.42 -13.19
C GLN A 126 0.60 3.01 -12.72
N GLU A 127 1.74 2.53 -13.22
CA GLU A 127 3.09 2.99 -12.84
C GLU A 127 3.24 4.52 -12.84
N PRO A 128 2.76 5.29 -13.85
CA PRO A 128 2.85 6.75 -13.83
C PRO A 128 2.09 7.39 -12.67
N LYS A 129 0.93 6.84 -12.29
CA LYS A 129 0.13 7.36 -11.17
C LYS A 129 0.81 7.10 -9.83
N PHE A 130 1.38 5.90 -9.65
CA PHE A 130 2.16 5.59 -8.45
C PHE A 130 3.41 6.46 -8.35
N ARG A 131 4.07 6.75 -9.48
CA ARG A 131 5.20 7.67 -9.53
C ARG A 131 4.79 9.08 -9.09
N ALA A 132 3.74 9.64 -9.68
CA ALA A 132 3.24 10.96 -9.32
C ALA A 132 2.82 11.04 -7.84
N LEU A 133 2.17 9.99 -7.33
CA LEU A 133 1.82 9.91 -5.92
C LEU A 133 3.07 9.92 -5.03
N ARG A 134 4.08 9.11 -5.37
CA ARG A 134 5.35 9.08 -4.62
C ARG A 134 6.02 10.45 -4.64
N GLU A 135 6.13 11.10 -5.80
CA GLU A 135 6.75 12.42 -5.93
C GLU A 135 6.03 13.47 -5.07
N ARG A 136 4.69 13.43 -5.04
CA ARG A 136 3.88 14.32 -4.21
C ARG A 136 4.12 14.13 -2.71
N PHE A 137 4.26 12.89 -2.24
CA PHE A 137 4.39 12.57 -0.82
C PHE A 137 5.84 12.44 -0.33
N ALA A 138 6.82 12.35 -1.24
CA ALA A 138 8.24 12.29 -0.93
C ALA A 138 8.71 13.37 0.07
N PRO A 139 8.37 14.67 -0.08
CA PRO A 139 8.84 15.69 0.87
C PRO A 139 8.25 15.48 2.27
N SER A 140 6.97 15.10 2.37
CA SER A 140 6.34 14.84 3.67
C SER A 140 6.99 13.66 4.41
N MET A 141 7.32 12.59 3.67
CA MET A 141 8.01 11.43 4.24
C MET A 141 9.45 11.75 4.67
N ASP A 142 10.17 12.57 3.89
CA ASP A 142 11.51 13.04 4.25
C ASP A 142 11.48 13.88 5.54
N SER A 143 10.53 14.82 5.64
CA SER A 143 10.33 15.62 6.86
C SER A 143 10.03 14.74 8.07
N LEU A 144 9.07 13.80 7.96
CA LEU A 144 8.71 12.90 9.05
C LEU A 144 9.91 12.05 9.50
N THR A 145 10.72 11.57 8.56
CA THR A 145 11.92 10.79 8.85
C THR A 145 12.95 11.61 9.62
N LYS A 146 13.18 12.86 9.21
CA LYS A 146 14.12 13.79 9.87
C LYS A 146 13.65 14.15 11.27
N GLU A 147 12.36 14.42 11.44
CA GLU A 147 11.75 14.70 12.74
C GLU A 147 11.90 13.51 13.69
N THR A 148 11.51 12.31 13.24
CA THR A 148 11.68 11.07 14.02
C THR A 148 13.14 10.84 14.40
N GLN A 149 14.07 11.12 13.50
CA GLN A 149 15.49 11.00 13.79
C GLN A 149 15.95 12.00 14.87
N ALA A 150 15.49 13.25 14.81
CA ALA A 150 15.80 14.26 15.81
C ALA A 150 15.24 13.91 17.20
N GLU A 151 14.02 13.36 17.25
CA GLU A 151 13.42 12.85 18.48
C GLU A 151 14.21 11.69 19.07
N MET A 152 14.63 10.73 18.22
CA MET A 152 15.51 9.64 18.67
C MET A 152 16.83 10.18 19.22
N ASP A 153 17.46 11.14 18.56
CA ASP A 153 18.72 11.74 19.01
C ASP A 153 18.58 12.49 20.36
N TRP A 154 17.39 12.99 20.67
CA TRP A 154 17.06 13.62 21.95
C TRP A 154 16.93 12.59 23.09
N ILE A 155 16.35 11.42 22.82
CA ILE A 155 16.15 10.34 23.81
C ILE A 155 17.48 9.67 24.18
N LEU A 156 18.42 9.59 23.23
CA LEU A 156 19.68 8.87 23.42
C LEU A 156 20.65 9.63 24.33
N THR A 157 21.35 8.87 25.18
CA THR A 157 22.48 9.43 25.94
C THR A 157 23.64 9.80 25.01
N PRO A 158 24.56 10.69 25.41
CA PRO A 158 25.72 11.05 24.59
C PRO A 158 26.52 9.84 24.11
N GLU A 159 26.76 8.87 24.98
CA GLU A 159 27.50 7.65 24.65
C GLU A 159 26.74 6.76 23.65
N GLN A 160 25.42 6.69 23.76
CA GLN A 160 24.58 5.94 22.82
C GLN A 160 24.56 6.61 21.44
N ARG A 161 24.56 7.94 21.37
CA ARG A 161 24.67 8.68 20.10
C ARG A 161 25.98 8.37 19.39
N GLU A 162 27.11 8.37 20.10
CA GLU A 162 28.40 8.01 19.51
C GLU A 162 28.43 6.56 19.02
N LYS A 163 27.86 5.62 19.79
CA LYS A 163 27.70 4.22 19.34
C LYS A 163 26.84 4.11 18.08
N MET A 164 25.74 4.85 18.02
CA MET A 164 24.85 4.88 16.85
C MET A 164 25.55 5.50 15.63
N LYS A 165 26.31 6.58 15.81
CA LYS A 165 27.10 7.21 14.75
C LYS A 165 28.16 6.25 14.21
N ALA A 166 28.94 5.61 15.09
CA ALA A 166 29.92 4.61 14.70
C ALA A 166 29.28 3.40 14.00
N ALA A 167 28.10 2.96 14.43
CA ALA A 167 27.35 1.91 13.75
C ALA A 167 26.91 2.33 12.34
N ARG A 168 26.43 3.58 12.17
CA ARG A 168 26.05 4.14 10.86
C ARG A 168 27.26 4.24 9.92
N GLU A 169 28.42 4.69 10.42
CA GLU A 169 29.67 4.76 9.66
C GLU A 169 30.13 3.36 9.21
N ARG A 170 30.14 2.37 10.11
CA ARG A 170 30.46 0.98 9.76
C ARG A 170 29.51 0.40 8.70
N MET A 171 28.22 0.75 8.75
CA MET A 171 27.26 0.33 7.71
C MET A 171 27.53 1.00 6.36
N ARG A 172 27.97 2.26 6.37
CA ARG A 172 28.36 2.99 5.16
C ARG A 172 29.61 2.36 4.53
N ASP A 173 30.61 2.03 5.33
CA ASP A 173 31.87 1.43 4.87
C ASP A 173 31.71 -0.02 4.37
N ARG A 174 30.73 -0.75 4.92
CA ARG A 174 30.40 -2.12 4.48
C ARG A 174 29.63 -2.17 3.16
N ARG A 175 29.40 -1.04 2.48
CA ARG A 175 28.82 -1.04 1.13
C ARG A 175 29.82 -1.67 0.16
N PRO A 176 29.56 -2.90 -0.33
CA PRO A 176 30.44 -3.53 -1.31
C PRO A 176 30.18 -2.81 -2.64
N GLY A 177 31.20 -2.17 -3.24
CA GLY A 177 31.11 -1.67 -4.61
C GLY A 177 31.66 -0.28 -4.90
N GLU A 178 32.22 0.44 -3.92
CA GLU A 178 32.93 1.69 -4.20
C GLU A 178 34.45 1.41 -4.16
N PRO A 179 35.17 1.46 -5.31
CA PRO A 179 36.61 1.32 -5.29
C PRO A 179 37.20 2.46 -4.46
N ARG A 180 38.05 2.11 -3.48
CA ARG A 180 38.81 3.08 -2.69
C ARG A 180 39.53 4.00 -3.67
N ARG A 181 39.12 5.27 -3.75
CA ARG A 181 39.91 6.26 -4.47
C ARG A 181 41.22 6.45 -3.69
N PRO A 182 42.37 6.41 -4.37
CA PRO A 182 43.68 6.64 -3.77
C PRO A 182 43.80 8.07 -3.24
#